data_AF-A0AAN0IYT4-F1
#
_entry.id   AF-A0AAN0IYT4-F1
#
_cell.length_a   1.000
_cell.length_b   1.000
_cell.length_c   1.000
_cell.angle_alpha   90.00
_cell.angle_beta   90.00
_cell.angle_gamma   90.00
#
_symmetry.space_group_name_H-M   'P 1'
#
loop_
_entity.id
_entity.type
_entity.pdbx_description
1 polymer ?
#
loop_
_entity_poly.entity_id
_entity_poly.type
_entity_poly.pdbx_seq_one_letter_code
_entity_poly.pdbx_strand_id
1 'polypeptide(L)'
;MSAIVKREEFLVNATGTRCTELKEILPDESLSDISSLSLLGGRDIEEVIEEFKTPLRSPIKLDFTDLVTIIEELTTFNQMDCTKWFQFGLHLGLYDPRLKAIEADYRGKTVECFRECMSAWLRGEDGVREKGGPSWSSLATALDTIEEKSIASYIKNKYCPSK
;
A
#
# COMPACT_ATOMS: atom_id res chain seq x y z
N MET A 1 42.37 17.78 12.31
CA MET A 1 41.90 18.23 13.64
C MET A 1 40.40 18.05 13.67
N SER A 2 39.90 17.26 14.61
CA SER A 2 38.49 16.85 14.73
C SER A 2 37.69 17.92 15.48
N ALA A 3 36.51 18.29 14.97
CA ALA A 3 35.61 19.23 15.62
C ALA A 3 34.42 18.46 16.23
N ILE A 4 34.51 18.17 17.53
CA ILE A 4 33.35 17.83 18.34
C ILE A 4 32.96 19.14 19.05
N VAL A 5 31.88 19.78 18.58
CA VAL A 5 31.28 20.93 19.25
C VAL A 5 29.96 20.50 19.87
N LYS A 6 30.01 20.39 21.20
CA LYS A 6 28.96 20.60 22.20
C LYS A 6 27.51 20.56 21.72
N ARG A 7 26.76 19.56 22.17
CA ARG A 7 25.30 19.61 22.23
C ARG A 7 24.91 19.97 23.67
N GLU A 8 24.20 21.08 23.81
CA GLU A 8 23.72 21.63 25.08
C GLU A 8 22.68 20.71 25.73
N GLU A 9 22.79 20.52 27.05
CA GLU A 9 21.79 19.83 27.87
C GLU A 9 20.55 20.72 28.00
N PHE A 10 19.44 20.27 27.39
CA PHE A 10 18.15 20.93 27.54
C PHE A 10 17.52 20.50 28.87
N LEU A 11 17.68 21.33 29.90
CA LEU A 11 16.97 21.19 31.17
C LEU A 11 15.60 21.87 31.06
N VAL A 12 14.53 21.08 31.09
CA VAL A 12 13.16 21.59 31.31
C VAL A 12 12.73 21.19 32.71
N ASN A 13 12.60 22.16 33.60
CA ASN A 13 12.18 21.97 34.99
C ASN A 13 10.70 22.40 35.16
N ALA A 14 9.78 21.46 34.99
CA ALA A 14 8.42 21.63 35.52
C ALA A 14 8.34 20.97 36.90
N THR A 15 8.51 21.80 37.94
CA THR A 15 8.02 21.63 39.32
C THR A 15 7.77 20.21 39.84
N GLY A 16 8.71 19.72 40.65
CA GLY A 16 8.40 18.98 41.87
C GLY A 16 8.31 17.46 41.79
N THR A 17 9.44 16.78 41.57
CA THR A 17 9.99 15.68 42.42
C THR A 17 11.30 15.21 41.76
N ARG A 18 12.31 14.89 42.58
CA ARG A 18 13.72 14.65 42.21
C ARG A 18 13.86 13.77 40.95
N CYS A 19 14.51 14.30 39.91
CA CYS A 19 14.96 13.49 38.79
C CYS A 19 16.03 12.51 39.30
N THR A 20 15.69 11.24 39.41
CA THR A 20 16.68 10.17 39.40
C THR A 20 17.31 10.13 38.01
N GLU A 21 18.65 10.04 37.94
CA GLU A 21 19.42 9.94 36.69
C GLU A 21 18.73 9.04 35.67
N LEU A 22 18.51 9.57 34.45
CA LEU A 22 18.02 8.79 33.33
C LEU A 22 19.09 7.77 32.94
N LYS A 23 18.87 6.49 33.28
CA LYS A 23 19.71 5.40 32.81
C LYS A 23 19.45 5.16 31.33
N GLU A 24 20.54 5.02 30.57
CA GLU A 24 20.52 4.61 29.17
C GLU A 24 19.88 3.22 29.06
N ILE A 25 18.80 3.09 28.29
CA ILE A 25 18.05 1.84 28.14
C ILE A 25 18.89 0.89 27.29
N LEU A 26 19.37 -0.20 27.89
CA LEU A 26 20.08 -1.26 27.18
C LEU A 26 19.09 -2.12 26.37
N PRO A 27 19.50 -2.66 25.21
CA PRO A 27 18.61 -3.36 24.28
C PRO A 27 18.02 -4.68 24.81
N ASP A 28 18.46 -5.16 25.97
CA ASP A 28 18.03 -6.41 26.61
C ASP A 28 17.22 -6.21 27.92
N GLU A 29 16.90 -4.97 28.28
CA GLU A 29 16.05 -4.68 29.44
C GLU A 29 14.57 -4.94 29.10
N SER A 30 13.96 -5.89 29.82
CA SER A 30 12.56 -6.25 29.64
C SER A 30 11.64 -5.10 30.08
N LEU A 31 10.92 -4.52 29.12
CA LEU A 31 9.98 -3.43 29.31
C LEU A 31 8.60 -3.87 29.86
N SER A 32 8.59 -4.83 30.80
CA SER A 32 7.34 -5.35 31.39
C SER A 32 6.56 -4.32 32.20
N ASP A 33 7.24 -3.26 32.66
CA ASP A 33 6.69 -2.28 33.60
C ASP A 33 6.02 -1.08 32.91
N ILE A 34 6.05 -1.00 31.57
CA ILE A 34 5.42 0.11 30.82
C ILE A 34 3.89 0.04 30.93
N SER A 35 3.32 -1.16 31.12
CA SER A 35 1.87 -1.34 31.22
C SER A 35 1.23 -0.56 32.38
N SER A 36 2.02 -0.12 33.36
CA SER A 36 1.54 0.61 34.55
C SER A 36 1.60 2.14 34.43
N LEU A 37 2.02 2.69 33.28
CA LEU A 37 2.15 4.13 33.09
C LEU A 37 0.84 4.74 32.57
N SER A 38 -0.04 5.25 33.43
CA SER A 38 -1.17 6.06 32.98
C SER A 38 -0.67 7.37 32.35
N LEU A 39 -0.94 7.60 31.07
CA LEU A 39 -0.60 8.86 30.40
C LEU A 39 -1.48 9.99 30.97
N LEU A 40 -0.89 11.16 31.23
CA LEU A 40 -1.55 12.38 31.73
C LEU A 40 -2.78 12.72 30.87
N GLY A 41 -3.95 12.23 31.29
CA GLY A 41 -5.16 12.21 30.47
C GLY A 41 -6.12 11.06 30.79
N GLY A 42 -5.70 10.07 31.60
CA GLY A 42 -6.61 9.11 32.20
C GLY A 42 -7.11 8.01 31.25
N ARG A 43 -6.40 7.78 30.13
CA ARG A 43 -6.58 6.55 29.34
C ARG A 43 -5.53 5.54 29.75
N ASP A 44 -5.99 4.31 29.98
CA ASP A 44 -5.10 3.19 30.21
C ASP A 44 -4.30 2.90 28.94
N ILE A 45 -3.00 2.62 29.08
CA ILE A 45 -2.16 2.23 27.94
C ILE A 45 -2.75 1.02 27.21
N GLU A 46 -3.46 0.13 27.92
CA GLU A 46 -4.18 -1.00 27.36
C GLU A 46 -5.29 -0.55 26.38
N GLU A 47 -6.02 0.52 26.68
CA GLU A 47 -7.06 1.09 25.80
C GLU A 47 -6.43 1.70 24.52
N VAL A 48 -5.28 2.35 24.65
CA VAL A 48 -4.52 2.86 23.49
C VAL A 48 -3.99 1.69 22.66
N ILE A 49 -3.47 0.63 23.28
CA ILE A 49 -3.00 -0.55 22.56
C ILE A 49 -4.17 -1.24 21.84
N GLU A 50 -5.38 -1.30 22.40
CA GLU A 50 -6.58 -1.82 21.71
C GLU A 50 -6.99 -0.95 20.49
N GLU A 51 -6.84 0.37 20.56
CA GLU A 51 -7.02 1.28 19.41
C GLU A 51 -6.00 0.97 18.29
N PHE A 52 -4.75 0.63 18.66
CA PHE A 52 -3.68 0.21 17.74
C PHE A 52 -3.68 -1.30 17.41
N LYS A 53 -4.55 -2.11 18.02
CA LYS A 53 -4.81 -3.52 17.66
C LYS A 53 -5.83 -3.65 16.53
N THR A 54 -6.46 -2.55 16.10
CA THR A 54 -7.01 -2.55 14.75
C THR A 54 -5.87 -2.88 13.81
N PRO A 55 -5.97 -3.93 12.96
CA PRO A 55 -4.92 -4.19 12.00
C PRO A 55 -4.78 -2.90 11.21
N LEU A 56 -3.62 -2.25 11.27
CA LEU A 56 -3.16 -1.39 10.20
C LEU A 56 -3.27 -2.28 8.97
N ARG A 57 -4.42 -2.22 8.30
CA ARG A 57 -4.76 -3.09 7.18
C ARG A 57 -3.70 -2.78 6.16
N SER A 58 -2.69 -3.64 6.10
CA SER A 58 -1.72 -3.62 5.03
C SER A 58 -2.56 -3.56 3.76
N PRO A 59 -2.22 -2.66 2.81
CA PRO A 59 -2.94 -2.61 1.54
C PRO A 59 -3.05 -4.04 1.04
N ILE A 60 -4.27 -4.52 0.77
CA ILE A 60 -4.49 -5.87 0.25
C ILE A 60 -3.66 -5.93 -1.03
N LYS A 61 -2.52 -6.61 -0.94
CA LYS A 61 -1.57 -6.72 -2.03
C LYS A 61 -2.06 -7.85 -2.89
N LEU A 62 -2.35 -7.53 -4.14
CA LEU A 62 -2.75 -8.53 -5.11
C LEU A 62 -1.54 -9.35 -5.54
N ASP A 63 -1.75 -10.63 -5.76
CA ASP A 63 -0.74 -11.54 -6.30
C ASP A 63 -1.25 -12.31 -7.53
N PHE A 64 -0.42 -13.22 -8.04
CA PHE A 64 -0.74 -13.95 -9.27
C PHE A 64 -2.00 -14.83 -9.17
N THR A 65 -2.42 -15.21 -7.96
CA THR A 65 -3.63 -16.02 -7.73
C THR A 65 -4.90 -15.21 -7.93
N ASP A 66 -4.84 -13.89 -7.80
CA ASP A 66 -5.97 -12.98 -7.96
C ASP A 66 -6.34 -12.71 -9.43
N LEU A 67 -5.59 -13.25 -10.40
CA LEU A 67 -5.81 -12.99 -11.83
C LEU A 67 -7.25 -13.30 -12.25
N VAL A 68 -7.80 -14.44 -11.80
CA VAL A 68 -9.18 -14.83 -12.13
C VAL A 68 -10.17 -13.81 -11.58
N THR A 69 -10.02 -13.43 -10.31
CA THR A 69 -10.87 -12.43 -9.67
C THR A 69 -10.81 -11.10 -10.40
N ILE A 70 -9.62 -10.60 -10.73
CA ILE A 70 -9.47 -9.34 -11.46
C ILE A 70 -10.17 -9.40 -12.83
N ILE A 71 -10.01 -10.50 -13.57
CA ILE A 71 -10.67 -10.65 -14.87
C ILE A 71 -12.19 -10.69 -14.73
N GLU A 72 -12.73 -11.41 -13.75
CA GLU A 72 -14.17 -11.46 -13.47
C GLU A 72 -14.72 -10.08 -13.08
N GLU A 73 -14.02 -9.36 -12.20
CA GLU A 73 -14.40 -8.01 -11.80
C GLU A 73 -14.44 -7.07 -12.99
N LEU A 74 -13.38 -7.03 -13.81
CA LEU A 74 -13.31 -6.07 -14.92
C LEU A 74 -14.24 -6.44 -16.08
N THR A 75 -14.29 -7.72 -16.46
CA THR A 75 -14.98 -8.13 -17.69
C THR A 75 -16.39 -8.65 -17.44
N THR A 76 -16.56 -9.62 -16.54
CA THR A 76 -17.87 -10.27 -16.30
C THR A 76 -18.83 -9.33 -15.59
N PHE A 77 -18.39 -8.68 -14.51
CA PHE A 77 -19.29 -7.83 -13.71
C PHE A 77 -19.40 -6.41 -14.25
N ASN A 78 -18.32 -5.87 -14.84
CA ASN A 78 -18.27 -4.47 -15.25
C ASN A 78 -18.18 -4.25 -16.77
N GLN A 79 -18.17 -5.32 -17.57
CA GLN A 79 -18.22 -5.25 -19.05
C GLN A 79 -17.13 -4.35 -19.66
N MET A 80 -15.94 -4.32 -19.06
CA MET A 80 -14.82 -3.54 -19.57
C MET A 80 -14.47 -3.95 -21.00
N ASP A 81 -14.33 -2.95 -21.87
CA ASP A 81 -13.86 -3.18 -23.24
C ASP A 81 -12.38 -3.55 -23.24
N CYS A 82 -12.10 -4.82 -23.53
CA CYS A 82 -10.76 -5.36 -23.58
C CYS A 82 -9.89 -4.72 -24.69
N THR A 83 -10.47 -4.01 -25.67
CA THR A 83 -9.67 -3.33 -26.71
C THR A 83 -8.77 -2.23 -26.13
N LYS A 84 -9.10 -1.68 -24.96
CA LYS A 84 -8.31 -0.66 -24.27
C LYS A 84 -7.12 -1.21 -23.48
N TRP A 85 -6.87 -2.53 -23.52
CA TRP A 85 -5.83 -3.19 -22.71
C TRP A 85 -4.44 -2.56 -22.86
N PHE A 86 -4.08 -2.11 -24.06
CA PHE A 86 -2.76 -1.56 -24.33
C PHE A 86 -2.55 -0.23 -23.57
N GLN A 87 -3.49 0.71 -23.73
CA GLN A 87 -3.46 1.97 -22.99
C GLN A 87 -3.53 1.72 -21.48
N PHE A 88 -4.40 0.80 -21.07
CA PHE A 88 -4.53 0.43 -19.66
C PHE A 88 -3.23 -0.09 -19.06
N GLY A 89 -2.54 -1.01 -19.76
CA GLY A 89 -1.25 -1.56 -19.34
C GLY A 89 -0.17 -0.49 -19.15
N LEU A 90 -0.13 0.54 -20.00
CA LEU A 90 0.79 1.67 -19.84
C LEU A 90 0.51 2.44 -18.54
N HIS A 91 -0.76 2.70 -18.22
CA HIS A 91 -1.14 3.39 -16.98
C HIS A 91 -0.85 2.56 -15.72
N LEU A 92 -0.89 1.23 -15.84
CA LEU A 92 -0.50 0.28 -14.80
C LEU A 92 1.03 0.19 -14.61
N GLY A 93 1.83 0.75 -15.52
CA GLY A 93 3.29 0.81 -15.41
C GLY A 93 4.04 -0.20 -16.29
N LEU A 94 3.35 -0.96 -17.14
CA LEU A 94 3.99 -1.84 -18.12
C LEU A 94 4.56 -1.00 -19.27
N TYR A 95 5.73 -1.36 -19.77
CA TYR A 95 6.36 -0.59 -20.84
C TYR A 95 5.88 -1.03 -22.23
N ASP A 96 5.91 -0.09 -23.18
CA ASP A 96 5.52 -0.32 -24.58
C ASP A 96 6.18 -1.57 -25.22
N PRO A 97 7.48 -1.88 -25.02
CA PRO A 97 8.08 -3.10 -25.56
C PRO A 97 7.42 -4.38 -25.05
N ARG A 98 7.00 -4.42 -23.77
CA ARG A 98 6.33 -5.59 -23.19
C ARG A 98 4.94 -5.76 -23.78
N LEU A 99 4.19 -4.67 -23.87
CA LEU A 99 2.84 -4.70 -24.44
C LEU A 99 2.90 -5.12 -25.92
N LYS A 100 3.86 -4.62 -26.70
CA LYS A 100 4.08 -5.08 -28.09
C LYS A 100 4.45 -6.56 -28.19
N ALA A 101 5.22 -7.09 -27.25
CA ALA A 101 5.51 -8.52 -27.20
C ALA A 101 4.24 -9.34 -26.95
N ILE A 102 3.40 -8.94 -25.99
CA ILE A 102 2.09 -9.56 -25.73
C ILE A 102 1.21 -9.52 -26.99
N GLU A 103 1.13 -8.37 -27.66
CA GLU A 103 0.35 -8.23 -28.89
C GLU A 103 0.85 -9.15 -30.02
N ALA A 104 2.16 -9.34 -30.13
CA ALA A 104 2.76 -10.23 -31.12
C ALA A 104 2.44 -11.71 -30.84
N ASP A 105 2.54 -12.13 -29.58
CA ASP A 105 2.31 -13.51 -29.15
C ASP A 105 0.83 -13.92 -29.25
N TYR A 106 -0.07 -12.97 -29.03
CA TYR A 106 -1.53 -13.18 -29.02
C TYR A 106 -2.24 -12.42 -30.14
N ARG A 107 -1.59 -12.27 -31.29
CA ARG A 107 -2.09 -11.48 -32.44
C ARG A 107 -3.56 -11.74 -32.75
N GLY A 108 -4.36 -10.67 -32.71
CA GLY A 108 -5.80 -10.70 -33.01
C GLY A 108 -6.68 -11.28 -31.89
N LYS A 109 -6.11 -11.68 -30.75
CA LYS A 109 -6.83 -12.23 -29.60
C LYS A 109 -6.86 -11.23 -28.45
N THR A 110 -7.67 -10.18 -28.59
CA THR A 110 -7.75 -9.05 -27.65
C THR A 110 -7.94 -9.47 -26.18
N VAL A 111 -8.82 -10.45 -25.91
CA VAL A 111 -9.08 -10.94 -24.55
C VAL A 111 -7.85 -11.63 -23.96
N GLU A 112 -7.09 -12.37 -24.78
CA GLU A 112 -5.85 -13.02 -24.37
C GLU A 112 -4.76 -11.98 -24.07
N CYS A 113 -4.62 -10.96 -24.92
CA CYS A 113 -3.71 -9.84 -24.66
C CYS A 113 -4.04 -9.13 -23.34
N PHE A 114 -5.32 -8.88 -23.08
CA PHE A 114 -5.77 -8.28 -21.82
C PHE A 114 -5.42 -9.16 -20.61
N ARG A 115 -5.66 -10.48 -20.71
CA ARG A 115 -5.31 -11.41 -19.63
C ARG A 115 -3.81 -11.43 -19.34
N GLU A 116 -2.97 -11.50 -20.38
CA GLU A 116 -1.51 -11.47 -20.20
C GLU A 116 -1.02 -10.12 -19.68
N CYS A 117 -1.65 -9.00 -20.08
CA CYS A 117 -1.41 -7.69 -19.50
C CYS A 117 -1.67 -7.67 -18.00
N MET A 118 -2.79 -8.24 -17.54
CA MET A 118 -3.09 -8.34 -16.10
C MET A 118 -2.11 -9.27 -15.38
N SER A 119 -1.70 -10.36 -16.02
CA SER A 119 -0.70 -11.29 -15.47
C SER A 119 0.66 -10.61 -15.26
N ALA A 120 1.14 -9.85 -16.26
CA ALA A 120 2.35 -9.05 -16.18
C ALA A 120 2.30 -8.00 -15.06
N TRP A 121 1.17 -7.31 -14.92
CA TRP A 121 0.95 -6.35 -13.85
C TRP A 121 1.00 -6.99 -12.46
N LEU A 122 0.35 -8.15 -12.26
CA LEU A 122 0.37 -8.88 -10.99
C LEU A 122 1.76 -9.38 -10.60
N ARG A 123 2.60 -9.72 -11.59
CA ARG A 123 4.02 -10.05 -11.38
C ARG A 123 4.87 -8.82 -10.99
N GLY A 124 4.32 -7.62 -11.09
CA GLY A 124 5.01 -6.37 -10.77
C GLY A 124 6.16 -6.08 -11.74
N GLU A 125 5.98 -6.44 -13.01
CA GLU A 125 6.98 -6.25 -14.07
C GLU A 125 7.17 -4.76 -14.41
N ASP A 126 8.31 -4.44 -15.05
CA ASP A 126 8.63 -3.08 -15.51
C ASP A 126 8.43 -2.01 -14.43
N GLY A 127 7.69 -0.95 -14.74
CA GLY A 127 7.43 0.23 -13.90
C GLY A 127 6.21 0.09 -12.96
N VAL A 128 5.70 -1.13 -12.75
CA VAL A 128 4.45 -1.34 -11.99
C VAL A 128 4.60 -0.93 -10.52
N ARG A 129 5.79 -1.12 -9.93
CA ARG A 129 6.04 -0.75 -8.53
C ARG A 129 6.02 0.76 -8.32
N GLU A 130 6.55 1.51 -9.27
CA GLU A 130 6.54 2.97 -9.32
C GLU A 130 5.12 3.52 -9.47
N LYS A 131 4.19 2.73 -10.02
CA LYS A 131 2.75 3.02 -10.10
C LYS A 131 1.95 2.54 -8.89
N GLY A 132 2.61 2.15 -7.80
CA GLY A 132 1.97 1.71 -6.56
C GLY A 132 1.83 0.19 -6.41
N GLY A 133 2.35 -0.59 -7.37
CA GLY A 133 2.32 -2.04 -7.36
C GLY A 133 0.93 -2.65 -7.56
N PRO A 134 0.81 -3.98 -7.63
CA PRO A 134 -0.47 -4.65 -7.83
C PRO A 134 -1.37 -4.49 -6.59
N SER A 135 -2.34 -3.57 -6.69
CA SER A 135 -3.33 -3.26 -5.66
C SER A 135 -4.63 -2.75 -6.27
N TRP A 136 -5.77 -2.99 -5.61
CA TRP A 136 -7.07 -2.48 -6.06
C TRP A 136 -7.10 -0.95 -6.24
N SER A 137 -6.40 -0.22 -5.38
CA SER A 137 -6.30 1.25 -5.47
C SER A 137 -5.55 1.71 -6.73
N SER A 138 -4.43 1.06 -7.06
CA SER A 138 -3.67 1.37 -8.28
C SER A 138 -4.45 0.97 -9.55
N LEU A 139 -5.16 -0.17 -9.51
CA LEU A 139 -6.03 -0.63 -10.60
C LEU A 139 -7.15 0.39 -10.86
N ALA A 140 -7.84 0.82 -9.80
CA ALA A 140 -8.90 1.81 -9.92
C ALA A 140 -8.39 3.18 -10.38
N THR A 141 -7.16 3.55 -9.99
CA THR A 141 -6.53 4.79 -10.49
C THR A 141 -6.25 4.69 -11.99
N ALA A 142 -5.70 3.56 -12.45
CA ALA A 142 -5.47 3.34 -13.87
C ALA A 142 -6.79 3.32 -14.68
N LEU A 143 -7.85 2.71 -14.14
CA LEU A 143 -9.18 2.71 -14.78
C LEU A 143 -9.73 4.13 -14.92
N ASP A 144 -9.60 4.95 -13.88
CA ASP A 144 -10.02 6.36 -13.91
C ASP A 144 -9.27 7.15 -14.99
N THR A 145 -7.97 6.86 -15.19
CA THR A 145 -7.15 7.52 -16.23
C THR A 145 -7.49 7.15 -17.66
N ILE A 146 -8.08 5.96 -17.89
CA ILE A 146 -8.57 5.55 -19.23
C ILE A 146 -10.07 5.81 -19.42
N GLU A 147 -10.63 6.69 -18.57
CA GLU A 147 -12.03 7.09 -18.57
C GLU A 147 -13.05 5.98 -18.23
N GLU A 148 -12.59 4.84 -17.70
CA GLU A 148 -13.44 3.77 -17.14
C GLU A 148 -13.91 4.12 -15.72
N LYS A 149 -14.50 5.31 -15.57
CA LYS A 149 -14.83 5.93 -14.27
C LYS A 149 -15.84 5.13 -13.47
N SER A 150 -16.85 4.55 -14.14
CA SER A 150 -17.86 3.70 -13.49
C SER A 150 -17.22 2.47 -12.84
N ILE A 151 -16.31 1.81 -13.55
CA ILE A 151 -15.57 0.64 -13.09
C ILE A 151 -14.61 1.04 -11.97
N ALA A 152 -13.89 2.15 -12.13
CA ALA A 152 -13.00 2.69 -11.11
C ALA A 152 -13.74 2.97 -9.79
N SER A 153 -14.91 3.60 -9.85
CA SER A 153 -15.77 3.84 -8.69
C SER A 153 -16.28 2.55 -8.07
N TYR A 154 -16.70 1.58 -8.88
CA TYR A 154 -17.13 0.27 -8.39
C TYR A 154 -16.01 -0.44 -7.61
N ILE A 155 -14.80 -0.53 -8.19
CA ILE A 155 -13.65 -1.16 -7.55
C ILE A 155 -13.27 -0.45 -6.25
N LYS A 156 -13.23 0.89 -6.25
CA LYS A 156 -12.96 1.69 -5.04
C LYS A 156 -13.96 1.37 -3.94
N ASN A 157 -15.26 1.40 -4.26
CA ASN A 157 -16.31 1.15 -3.27
C ASN A 157 -16.25 -0.27 -2.70
N LYS A 158 -15.92 -1.27 -3.52
CA LYS A 158 -15.90 -2.68 -3.11
C LYS A 158 -14.64 -3.06 -2.33
N TYR A 159 -13.48 -2.60 -2.77
CA TYR A 159 -12.18 -3.10 -2.29
C TYR A 159 -11.35 -2.07 -1.53
N CYS A 160 -11.70 -0.78 -1.62
CA CYS A 160 -11.01 0.32 -0.96
C CYS A 160 -11.97 1.02 0.03
N PRO A 161 -12.43 0.35 1.10
CA PRO A 161 -13.41 0.96 2.01
C PRO A 161 -12.84 2.24 2.62
N SER A 162 -13.63 3.31 2.52
CA SER A 162 -13.36 4.57 3.21
C SER A 162 -13.30 4.31 4.72
N LYS A 163 -12.25 4.86 5.35
CA LYS A 163 -12.12 4.87 6.81
C LYS A 163 -13.24 5.66 7.46
#